data_AF-A0A2R3N304-F1
#
_entry.id   AF-A0A2R3N304-F1
#
_cell.length_a   1.000
_cell.length_b   1.000
_cell.length_c   1.000
_cell.angle_alpha   90.00
_cell.angle_beta   90.00
_cell.angle_gamma   90.00
#
_symmetry.space_group_name_H-M   'P 1'
#
loop_
_entity.id
_entity.type
_entity.pdbx_description
1 polymer ?
#
loop_
_entity_poly.entity_id
_entity_poly.type
_entity_poly.pdbx_seq_one_letter_code
_entity_poly.pdbx_strand_id
1 'polypeptide(L)'
;MRIKNFNLIIVLIAEILVAIYGYVYHYSLFRLAVTMAVVFALFFVIGSLLQMMSNRLFAEVEAREQREREEEEERRKAEKAKAEEEEAAKAEESEQE
;
A
#
# COMPACT_ATOMS: atom_id res chain seq x y z
N MET A 1 2.68 4.81 -5.34
CA MET A 1 3.57 5.14 -4.19
C MET A 1 3.16 4.27 -3.01
N ARG A 2 4.02 3.35 -2.57
CA ARG A 2 3.74 2.50 -1.40
C ARG A 2 3.76 3.38 -0.15
N ILE A 3 2.60 3.67 0.43
CA ILE A 3 2.50 4.45 1.67
C ILE A 3 2.93 3.54 2.84
N LYS A 4 4.22 3.21 2.90
CA LYS A 4 4.83 2.37 3.94
C LYS A 4 4.74 3.01 5.34
N ASN A 5 4.40 4.29 5.41
CA ASN A 5 4.41 5.09 6.62
C ASN A 5 3.01 5.62 7.00
N PHE A 6 1.92 5.07 6.45
CA PHE A 6 0.56 5.58 6.74
C PHE A 6 0.24 5.52 8.23
N ASN A 7 0.60 4.40 8.89
CA ASN A 7 0.45 4.26 10.33
C ASN A 7 1.31 5.29 11.10
N LEU A 8 2.55 5.51 10.65
CA LEU A 8 3.45 6.50 11.24
C LEU A 8 2.84 7.92 11.18
N ILE A 9 2.21 8.29 10.05
CA ILE A 9 1.58 9.60 9.87
C ILE A 9 0.37 9.77 10.79
N ILE A 10 -0.45 8.73 10.95
CA ILE A 10 -1.62 8.77 11.85
C ILE A 10 -1.17 8.95 13.30
N VAL A 11 -0.16 8.20 13.74
CA VAL A 11 0.42 8.32 15.08
C VAL A 11 1.03 9.72 15.28
N LEU A 12 1.70 10.27 14.27
CA LEU A 12 2.31 11.61 14.35
C LEU A 12 1.25 12.70 14.56
N ILE A 13 0.15 12.65 13.80
CA ILE A 13 -0.95 13.63 13.92
C ILE A 13 -1.63 13.49 15.29
N ALA A 14 -1.81 12.27 15.77
CA ALA A 14 -2.38 11.99 17.08
C ALA A 14 -1.59 12.64 18.22
N GLU A 15 -0.26 12.45 18.26
CA GLU A 15 0.58 13.03 19.30
C GLU A 15 0.61 14.56 19.23
N ILE A 16 0.61 15.14 18.03
CA ILE A 16 0.54 16.60 17.84
C ILE A 16 -0.76 17.15 18.45
N LEU A 17 -1.91 16.51 18.17
CA LEU A 17 -3.20 16.95 18.70
C LEU A 17 -3.23 16.88 20.24
N VAL A 18 -2.59 15.88 20.83
CA VAL A 18 -2.57 15.66 22.28
C VAL A 18 -1.63 16.64 22.98
N ALA A 19 -0.48 16.93 22.36
CA ALA A 19 0.43 17.97 22.82
C ALA A 19 -0.25 19.35 22.80
N ILE A 20 -1.00 19.67 21.72
CA ILE A 20 -1.78 20.90 21.62
C ILE A 20 -2.86 20.95 22.72
N TYR A 21 -3.58 19.85 22.95
CA TYR A 21 -4.63 19.79 23.99
C TYR A 21 -4.06 19.98 25.40
N GLY A 22 -2.91 19.35 25.68
CA GLY A 22 -2.21 19.50 26.97
C GLY A 22 -1.71 20.93 27.21
N TYR A 23 -1.25 21.60 26.16
CA TYR A 23 -0.80 22.99 26.21
C TYR A 23 -1.97 23.96 26.43
N VAL A 24 -3.08 23.80 25.71
CA VAL A 24 -4.24 24.70 25.77
C VAL A 24 -4.95 24.65 27.13
N TYR A 25 -4.99 23.48 27.78
CA TYR A 25 -5.75 23.30 29.04
C TYR A 25 -4.94 23.54 30.32
N HIS A 26 -3.68 23.98 30.24
CA HIS A 26 -2.80 24.26 31.40
C HIS A 26 -2.89 23.17 32.50
N TYR A 27 -2.87 21.90 32.09
CA TYR A 27 -3.05 20.79 33.01
C TYR A 27 -1.91 20.73 34.05
N SER A 28 -2.26 20.38 35.30
CA SER A 28 -1.24 19.97 36.26
C SER A 28 -0.52 18.72 35.73
N LEU A 29 0.77 18.59 36.01
CA LEU A 29 1.64 17.49 35.56
C LEU A 29 1.00 16.10 35.71
N PHE A 30 0.25 15.88 36.79
CA PHE A 30 -0.44 14.62 37.03
C PHE A 30 -1.60 14.35 36.06
N ARG A 31 -2.45 15.35 35.78
CA ARG A 31 -3.54 15.21 34.81
C ARG A 31 -3.00 15.10 33.38
N LEU A 32 -1.89 15.79 33.09
CA LEU A 32 -1.21 15.65 31.81
C LEU A 32 -0.70 14.21 31.61
N ALA A 33 -0.08 13.62 32.62
CA ALA A 33 0.42 12.25 32.55
C ALA A 33 -0.71 11.21 32.35
N VAL A 34 -1.83 11.34 33.08
CA VAL A 34 -2.99 10.44 32.91
C VAL A 34 -3.61 10.59 31.52
N THR A 35 -3.78 11.84 31.06
CA THR A 35 -4.32 12.11 29.72
C THR A 35 -3.42 11.53 28.63
N MET A 36 -2.10 11.72 28.75
CA MET A 36 -1.11 11.12 27.85
C MET A 36 -1.23 9.59 27.84
N ALA A 37 -1.33 8.94 28.99
CA ALA A 37 -1.45 7.49 29.07
C ALA A 37 -2.75 6.95 28.41
N VAL A 38 -3.88 7.61 28.65
CA VAL A 38 -5.19 7.24 28.06
C VAL A 38 -5.17 7.41 26.55
N VAL A 39 -4.63 8.52 26.07
CA VAL A 39 -4.43 8.79 24.65
C VAL A 39 -3.55 7.72 24.03
N PHE A 40 -2.41 7.42 24.65
CA PHE A 40 -1.46 6.44 24.14
C PHE A 40 -2.13 5.07 23.98
N ALA A 41 -2.92 4.65 24.98
CA ALA A 41 -3.68 3.41 24.91
C ALA A 41 -4.73 3.42 23.80
N LEU A 42 -5.51 4.51 23.67
CA LEU A 42 -6.51 4.66 22.60
C LEU A 42 -5.89 4.62 21.21
N PHE A 43 -4.83 5.40 20.99
CA PHE A 43 -4.15 5.45 19.71
C PHE A 43 -3.36 4.19 19.39
N PHE A 44 -2.86 3.48 20.40
CA PHE A 44 -2.27 2.17 20.19
C PHE A 44 -3.31 1.18 19.64
N VAL A 45 -4.51 1.13 20.24
CA VAL A 45 -5.59 0.25 19.77
C VAL A 45 -6.05 0.66 18.36
N ILE A 46 -6.32 1.94 18.14
CA ILE A 46 -6.77 2.45 16.83
C ILE A 46 -5.69 2.26 15.76
N GLY A 47 -4.43 2.55 16.07
CA GLY A 47 -3.29 2.35 15.17
C GLY A 47 -3.10 0.88 14.81
N SER A 48 -3.29 -0.03 15.77
CA SER A 48 -3.25 -1.48 15.52
C SER A 48 -4.37 -1.93 14.57
N LEU A 49 -5.59 -1.42 14.77
CA LEU A 49 -6.74 -1.70 13.88
C LEU A 49 -6.53 -1.15 12.47
N LEU A 50 -6.04 0.09 12.35
CA LEU A 50 -5.74 0.73 11.07
C LEU A 50 -4.61 0.00 10.34
N GLN A 51 -3.58 -0.45 11.04
CA GLN A 51 -2.52 -1.26 10.44
C GLN A 51 -3.06 -2.58 9.91
N MET A 52 -3.97 -3.24 10.65
CA MET A 52 -4.59 -4.48 10.21
C MET A 52 -5.47 -4.27 8.96
N MET A 53 -6.25 -3.20 8.91
CA MET A 53 -7.06 -2.84 7.74
C MET A 53 -6.19 -2.47 6.53
N SER A 54 -5.17 -1.64 6.72
CA SER A 54 -4.24 -1.28 5.65
C SER A 54 -3.51 -2.49 5.11
N ASN A 55 -3.02 -3.39 5.97
CA ASN A 55 -2.31 -4.59 5.50
C ASN A 55 -3.21 -5.48 4.64
N ARG A 56 -4.52 -5.51 4.94
CA ARG A 56 -5.52 -6.22 4.14
C ARG A 56 -5.77 -5.56 2.78
N LEU A 57 -5.92 -4.23 2.76
CA LEU A 57 -6.07 -3.48 1.50
C LEU A 57 -4.83 -3.56 0.62
N PHE A 58 -3.63 -3.44 1.19
CA PHE A 58 -2.38 -3.55 0.43
C PHE A 58 -2.21 -4.96 -0.14
N ALA A 59 -2.53 -6.00 0.63
CA ALA A 59 -2.49 -7.38 0.12
C ALA A 59 -3.47 -7.60 -1.04
N GLU A 60 -4.66 -7.00 -0.99
CA GLU A 60 -5.65 -7.12 -2.08
C GLU A 60 -5.23 -6.34 -3.33
N VAL A 61 -4.67 -5.14 -3.17
CA VAL A 61 -4.16 -4.34 -4.29
C VAL A 61 -2.92 -4.99 -4.92
N GLU A 62 -2.00 -5.52 -4.12
CA GLU A 62 -0.81 -6.22 -4.60
C GLU A 62 -1.19 -7.51 -5.35
N ALA A 63 -2.19 -8.25 -4.86
CA ALA A 63 -2.72 -9.41 -5.57
C ALA A 63 -3.40 -9.06 -6.91
N ARG A 64 -4.04 -7.89 -7.02
CA ARG A 64 -4.60 -7.41 -8.30
C ARG A 64 -3.50 -6.96 -9.27
N GLU A 65 -2.52 -6.19 -8.80
CA GLU A 65 -1.38 -5.76 -9.63
C GLU A 65 -0.59 -6.95 -10.15
N GLN A 66 -0.46 -8.02 -9.36
CA GLN A 66 0.26 -9.22 -9.78
C GLN A 66 -0.48 -9.97 -10.89
N ARG A 67 -1.80 -10.09 -10.79
CA ARG A 67 -2.64 -10.70 -11.84
C ARG A 67 -2.62 -9.92 -13.14
N GLU A 68 -2.71 -8.59 -13.07
CA GLU A 68 -2.64 -7.75 -14.26
C GLU A 68 -1.27 -7.87 -14.97
N ARG A 69 -0.18 -7.98 -14.20
CA ARG A 69 1.16 -8.20 -14.78
C ARG A 69 1.29 -9.57 -15.43
N GLU A 70 0.76 -10.62 -14.80
CA GLU A 70 0.77 -11.98 -15.37
C GLU A 70 -0.03 -12.05 -16.68
N GLU A 71 -1.23 -11.44 -16.72
CA GLU A 71 -2.06 -11.36 -17.93
C GLU A 71 -1.40 -10.52 -19.05
N GLU A 72 -0.70 -9.44 -18.71
CA GLU A 72 0.04 -8.63 -19.67
C GLU A 72 1.27 -9.39 -20.22
N GLU A 73 1.94 -10.19 -19.39
CA GLU A 73 3.07 -11.01 -19.80
C GLU A 73 2.64 -12.19 -20.69
N GLU A 74 1.51 -12.84 -20.39
CA GLU A 74 0.91 -13.86 -21.25
C GLU A 74 0.46 -13.28 -22.60
N ARG A 75 -0.17 -12.11 -22.61
CA ARG A 75 -0.52 -11.41 -23.86
C ARG A 75 0.70 -11.10 -24.70
N ARG A 76 1.78 -10.59 -24.10
CA ARG A 76 3.05 -10.33 -24.81
C ARG A 76 3.69 -11.60 -25.35
N LYS A 77 3.63 -12.71 -24.63
CA LYS A 77 4.13 -14.01 -25.12
C LYS A 77 3.29 -14.51 -26.30
N ALA A 78 1.97 -14.39 -26.23
CA ALA A 78 1.07 -14.77 -27.31
C ALA A 78 1.26 -13.90 -28.56
N GLU A 79 1.47 -12.58 -28.41
CA GLU A 79 1.79 -11.68 -29.53
C GLU A 79 3.14 -12.01 -30.15
N LYS A 80 4.16 -12.31 -29.34
CA LYS A 80 5.48 -12.73 -29.85
C LYS A 80 5.41 -14.07 -30.60
N ALA A 81 4.68 -15.05 -30.05
CA ALA A 81 4.50 -16.34 -30.70
C ALA A 81 3.79 -16.20 -32.05
N LYS A 82 2.77 -15.32 -32.14
CA LYS A 82 2.11 -15.02 -33.42
C LYS A 82 3.00 -14.29 -34.41
N ALA A 83 3.83 -13.36 -33.94
CA ALA A 83 4.78 -12.65 -34.79
C ALA A 83 5.88 -13.58 -35.33
N GLU A 84 6.37 -14.52 -34.51
CA GLU A 84 7.32 -15.56 -34.96
C GLU A 84 6.67 -16.54 -35.95
N GLU A 85 5.39 -16.90 -35.76
CA GLU A 85 4.64 -17.72 -36.72
C GLU A 85 4.42 -17.00 -38.07
N GLU A 86 4.11 -15.70 -38.06
CA GLU A 86 4.00 -14.90 -39.28
C GLU A 86 5.35 -14.67 -39.99
N GLU A 87 6.45 -14.49 -39.25
CA GLU A 87 7.79 -14.40 -39.83
C GLU A 87 8.25 -15.75 -40.41
N ALA A 88 7.97 -16.87 -39.74
CA ALA A 88 8.28 -18.20 -40.25
C ALA A 88 7.47 -18.53 -41.51
N ALA A 89 6.17 -18.21 -41.53
CA ALA A 89 5.33 -18.40 -42.72
C ALA A 89 5.79 -17.54 -43.91
N LYS A 90 6.21 -16.28 -43.66
CA LYS A 90 6.77 -15.43 -44.71
C LYS A 90 8.13 -15.91 -45.23
N ALA A 91 8.97 -16.48 -44.37
CA ALA A 91 10.26 -17.04 -44.78
C ALA A 91 10.06 -18.26 -45.68
N GLU A 92 9.13 -19.15 -45.35
CA GLU A 92 8.79 -20.33 -46.17
C GLU A 92 8.16 -19.96 -47.52
N GLU A 93 7.32 -18.92 -47.60
CA GLU A 93 6.79 -18.42 -48.88
C GLU A 93 7.88 -17.79 -49.77
N SER A 94 8.91 -17.17 -49.18
CA SER A 94 10.01 -16.54 -49.93
C SER A 94 11.07 -17.50 -50.48
N GLU A 95 11.12 -18.75 -49.99
CA GLU A 95 12.04 -19.79 -50.50
C GLU A 95 11.42 -20.66 -51.61
N GLN A 96 10.11 -20.51 -51.90
CA GLN A 96 9.42 -21.24 -52.98
C GLN A 96 9.26 -20.45 -54.30
N GLU A 97 9.74 -19.20 -54.38
CA GLU A 97 9.76 -18.38 -55.61
C GLU A 97 11.09 -18.45 -56.38
#